data_AF-A0A8J6UUG0-F1
#
_entry.id   AF-A0A8J6UUG0-F1
#
_cell.length_a   1.000
_cell.length_b   1.000
_cell.length_c   1.000
_cell.angle_alpha   90.00
_cell.angle_beta   90.00
_cell.angle_gamma   90.00
#
_symmetry.space_group_name_H-M   'P 1'
#
loop_
_entity.id
_entity.type
_entity.pdbx_description
1 polymer ?
#
loop_
_entity_poly.entity_id
_entity_poly.type
_entity_poly.pdbx_seq_one_letter_code
_entity_poly.pdbx_strand_id
1 'polypeptide(L)' 'MLAQNAFGSQTTNRIFLYEVEGLRQNDATDQNNYPIRQSGSTFIKVPYSRMNEEMQRITRMGGKIISIQPLSAD' A
#
# COMPACT_ATOMS: atom_id res chain seq x y z
N MET A 1 -33.08 21.50 -19.43
CA MET A 1 -31.65 21.46 -19.05
C MET A 1 -31.57 21.20 -17.56
N LEU A 2 -31.40 19.94 -17.15
CA LEU A 2 -31.23 19.56 -15.75
C LEU A 2 -29.87 18.87 -15.61
N ALA A 3 -28.83 19.69 -15.42
CA ALA A 3 -27.52 19.21 -15.00
C ALA A 3 -27.56 19.02 -13.48
N GLN A 4 -27.89 17.80 -13.05
CA GLN A 4 -27.71 17.39 -11.66
C GLN A 4 -26.20 17.18 -11.46
N ASN A 5 -25.52 18.21 -10.97
CA ASN A 5 -24.14 18.12 -10.54
C ASN A 5 -24.02 17.14 -9.37
N ALA A 6 -23.66 15.89 -9.67
CA ALA A 6 -23.25 14.90 -8.68
C ALA A 6 -21.82 15.19 -8.20
N PHE A 7 -21.65 16.27 -7.43
CA PHE A 7 -20.43 16.48 -6.64
C PHE A 7 -20.55 15.68 -5.33
N GLY A 8 -20.44 14.36 -5.42
CA GLY A 8 -20.50 13.50 -4.25
C GLY A 8 -19.98 12.10 -4.54
N SER A 9 -18.91 11.71 -3.85
CA SER A 9 -18.50 10.32 -3.64
C SER A 9 -17.76 9.57 -4.77
N GLN A 10 -16.79 10.18 -5.45
CA GLN A 10 -15.84 9.45 -6.31
C GLN A 10 -14.37 9.51 -5.84
N THR A 11 -14.07 10.29 -4.79
CA THR A 11 -12.73 10.39 -4.21
C THR A 11 -12.55 9.47 -3.00
N THR A 12 -13.59 9.31 -2.18
CA THR A 12 -13.57 8.48 -0.96
C THR A 12 -13.40 6.98 -1.23
N ASN A 13 -13.81 6.49 -2.41
CA ASN A 13 -13.80 5.05 -2.74
C ASN A 13 -12.59 4.60 -3.58
N ARG A 14 -11.62 5.47 -3.85
CA ARG A 14 -10.44 5.09 -4.64
C ARG A 14 -9.51 4.22 -3.80
N ILE A 15 -9.16 3.06 -4.33
CA ILE A 15 -8.18 2.15 -3.73
C ILE A 15 -6.92 2.18 -4.58
N PHE A 16 -5.77 2.14 -3.93
CA PHE A 16 -4.46 2.10 -4.58
C PHE A 16 -3.73 0.82 -4.15
N LEU A 17 -3.00 0.22 -5.08
CA LEU A 17 -2.10 -0.90 -4.80
C LEU A 17 -0.69 -0.35 -4.62
N TYR A 18 -0.14 -0.55 -3.43
CA TYR A 18 1.21 -0.16 -3.06
C TYR A 18 2.10 -1.39 -3.15
N GLU A 19 3.19 -1.29 -3.89
CA GLU A 19 4.26 -2.28 -3.87
C GLU A 19 5.35 -1.81 -2.92
N VAL A 20 5.69 -2.62 -1.93
CA VAL A 20 6.61 -2.25 -0.85
C VAL A 20 7.66 -3.34 -0.65
N GLU A 21 8.93 -2.95 -0.61
CA GLU A 21 10.06 -3.81 -0.28
C GLU A 21 10.60 -3.51 1.13
N GLY A 22 11.36 -4.45 1.70
CA GLY A 22 12.15 -4.17 2.90
C GLY A 22 11.33 -3.98 4.18
N LEU A 23 10.06 -4.41 4.20
CA LEU A 23 9.30 -4.52 5.44
C LEU A 23 10.03 -5.49 6.38
N ARG A 24 10.57 -4.96 7.49
CA ARG A 24 11.32 -5.78 8.44
C ARG A 24 10.40 -6.85 9.04
N GLN A 25 10.66 -8.12 8.72
CA GLN A 25 10.11 -9.23 9.47
C GLN A 25 10.80 -9.25 10.84
N ASN A 26 10.01 -9.37 11.91
CA ASN A 26 10.52 -9.48 13.29
C ASN A 26 11.61 -10.57 13.44
N ASP A 27 12.38 -10.44 14.52
CA ASP A 27 13.55 -11.26 14.90
C ASP A 27 13.35 -12.79 14.89
N ALA A 28 12.11 -13.29 14.79
CA ALA A 28 11.80 -14.72 14.71
C ALA A 28 12.25 -15.39 13.39
N THR A 29 12.59 -14.60 12.37
CA THR A 29 13.07 -15.10 11.06
C THR A 29 14.60 -15.16 10.98
N ASP A 30 15.31 -14.54 11.93
CA ASP A 30 16.78 -14.46 11.96
C ASP A 30 17.44 -15.77 12.47
N GLN A 31 16.64 -16.72 12.98
CA GLN A 31 17.12 -18.02 13.46
C GLN A 31 17.21 -19.11 12.37
N ASN A 32 16.80 -18.84 11.12
CA ASN A 32 16.84 -19.85 10.07
C ASN A 32 18.06 -19.67 9.19
N ASN A 33 19.03 -20.58 9.33
CA ASN A 33 20.33 -20.62 8.65
C ASN A 33 20.22 -21.01 7.15
N TYR A 34 19.09 -20.71 6.52
CA TYR A 34 18.85 -20.90 5.09
C TYR A 34 18.89 -19.53 4.41
N PRO A 35 19.32 -19.43 3.14
CA PRO A 35 19.23 -18.17 2.40
C PRO A 35 17.76 -17.77 2.28
N ILE A 36 17.31 -16.91 3.20
CA ILE A 36 16.00 -16.28 3.12
C ILE A 36 16.02 -15.53 1.80
N ARG A 37 15.07 -15.87 0.92
CA ARG A 37 14.91 -15.20 -0.38
C ARG A 37 14.91 -13.70 -0.12
N GLN A 38 15.98 -13.04 -0.54
CA GLN A 38 16.07 -11.60 -0.47
C GLN A 38 14.86 -11.04 -1.21
N SER A 39 14.13 -10.11 -0.56
CA SER A 39 13.26 -9.13 -1.22
C SER A 39 12.12 -9.69 -2.07
N GLY A 40 11.07 -10.21 -1.44
CA GLY A 40 9.74 -10.23 -2.06
C GLY A 40 9.05 -8.87 -1.87
N SER A 41 8.55 -8.26 -2.95
CA SER A 41 7.64 -7.12 -2.86
C SER A 41 6.33 -7.52 -2.16
N THR A 42 5.89 -6.72 -1.21
CA THR A 42 4.58 -6.83 -0.56
C THR A 42 3.60 -5.88 -1.22
N PHE A 43 2.42 -6.39 -1.57
CA PHE A 43 1.35 -5.59 -2.16
C PHE A 43 0.29 -5.23 -1.12
N ILE A 44 0.03 -3.94 -0.93
CA ILE A 44 -0.91 -3.41 0.06
C ILE A 44 -2.00 -2.61 -0.65
N LYS A 45 -3.27 -2.93 -0.39
CA LYS A 45 -4.41 -2.13 -0.87
C LYS A 45 -4.70 -1.00 0.11
N VAL A 46 -4.59 0.24 -0.36
CA VAL A 46 -4.70 1.45 0.45
C VAL A 46 -5.84 2.32 -0.07
N PRO A 47 -6.91 2.52 0.72
CA PRO A 47 -7.94 3.51 0.41
C PRO A 47 -7.35 4.92 0.39
N TYR A 48 -7.86 5.79 -0.49
CA TYR A 48 -7.41 7.19 -0.61
C TYR A 48 -7.43 7.93 0.73
N SER A 49 -8.45 7.67 1.55
CA SER A 49 -8.61 8.28 2.89
C SER A 49 -7.49 7.93 3.87
N ARG A 50 -6.77 6.82 3.67
CA ARG A 50 -5.72 6.34 4.58
C ARG A 50 -4.32 6.38 3.98
N MET A 51 -4.15 6.99 2.79
CA MET A 51 -2.84 7.03 2.13
C MET A 51 -1.73 7.61 3.02
N ASN A 52 -2.02 8.71 3.72
CA ASN A 52 -1.04 9.34 4.61
C ASN A 52 -0.65 8.44 5.80
N GLU A 53 -1.63 7.80 6.43
CA GLU A 53 -1.40 6.91 7.57
C GLU A 53 -0.59 5.68 7.16
N GLU A 54 -0.94 5.06 6.03
CA GLU A 54 -0.23 3.88 5.52
C GLU A 54 1.19 4.22 5.05
N MET A 55 1.40 5.37 4.40
CA MET A 55 2.77 5.81 4.05
C MET A 55 3.64 5.94 5.31
N GLN A 56 3.14 6.60 6.36
CA GLN A 56 3.89 6.73 7.62
C GLN A 56 4.16 5.38 8.29
N ARG A 57 3.17 4.46 8.25
CA ARG A 57 3.32 3.12 8.79
C ARG A 57 4.39 2.33 8.05
N ILE A 58 4.37 2.36 6.71
CA ILE A 58 5.37 1.71 5.87
C ILE A 58 6.77 2.24 6.19
N THR A 59 6.94 3.57 6.27
CA THR A 59 8.21 4.18 6.65
C THR A 59 8.67 3.76 8.05
N ARG A 60 7.77 3.71 9.04
CA ARG A 60 8.07 3.24 10.40
C ARG A 60 8.50 1.77 10.45
N MET A 61 7.97 0.94 9.56
CA MET A 61 8.36 -0.47 9.41
C MET A 61 9.67 -0.65 8.61
N GLY A 62 10.32 0.45 8.20
CA GLY A 62 11.52 0.42 7.36
C GLY A 62 11.26 0.00 5.91
N GLY A 63 10.00 -0.01 5.49
CA GLY A 63 9.60 -0.37 4.13
C GLY A 63 9.90 0.74 3.13
N LYS A 64 10.29 0.35 1.92
CA LYS A 64 10.47 1.22 0.77
C LYS A 64 9.32 1.00 -0.21
N ILE A 65 8.60 2.06 -0.55
CA ILE A 65 7.54 2.00 -1.56
C ILE A 65 8.20 2.03 -2.95
N ILE A 66 7.93 1.03 -3.76
CA ILE A 66 8.44 0.85 -5.12
C ILE A 66 7.46 1.39 -6.16
N SER A 67 6.16 1.13 -5.96
CA SER A 67 5.11 1.50 -6.91
C SER A 67 3.80 1.81 -6.20
N ILE A 68 3.02 2.75 -6.75
CA ILE A 68 1.65 3.05 -6.32
C ILE A 68 0.78 3.13 -7.57
N GLN A 69 -0.22 2.26 -7.66
CA GLN A 69 -1.11 2.19 -8.82
C GLN A 69 -2.58 2.29 -8.40
N PRO A 70 -3.43 3.05 -9.11
CA PRO A 70 -4.87 3.03 -8.84
C PRO A 70 -5.45 1.66 -9.21
N LEU A 71 -6.23 1.08 -8.30
CA LEU A 71 -7.07 -0.06 -8.59
C LEU A 71 -8.39 0.46 -9.17
N SER A 72 -8.45 0.56 -10.50
CA SER A 72 -9.71 0.79 -11.19
C SER A 72 -10.63 -0.40 -10.92
N ALA A 73 -11.83 -0.13 -10.39
CA ALA A 73 -12.93 -1.09 -10.49
C ALA A 73 -13.46 -0.99 -11.92
N ASP A 74 -13.36 -2.08 -12.68
CA ASP A 74 -14.03 -2.23 -13.98
C ASP A 74 -15.56 -2.30 -13.77
#